data_AF-A0A0G1WES9-F1
#
_entry.id   AF-A0A0G1WES9-F1
#
_cell.length_a   1.000
_cell.length_b   1.000
_cell.length_c   1.000
_cell.angle_alpha   90.00
_cell.angle_beta   90.00
_cell.angle_gamma   90.00
#
_symmetry.space_group_name_H-M   'P 1'
#
loop_
_entity.id
_entity.type
_entity.pdbx_description
1 polymer ?
#
loop_
_entity_poly.entity_id
_entity_poly.type
_entity_poly.pdbx_seq_one_letter_code
_entity_poly.pdbx_strand_id
1 'polypeptide(L)'
;MSDEEGSHIELGVNLLKRYNMPQVVIDTVAQHHEDEEYTSIESILVYIADAISGSRPGARYENYDEYVKRLKAIESIATSKKGVVEAFAIQAGREVRVIVSPEAVTDDEATRLASDIRDEIKASVTYPGTVTITVIRELRASQIAK
;
A
#
# COMPACT_ATOMS: atom_id res chain seq x y z
N MET A 1 12.76 -8.76 6.88
CA MET A 1 11.65 -9.45 7.58
C MET A 1 11.70 -10.88 7.08
N SER A 2 11.71 -11.86 7.99
CA SER A 2 11.85 -13.28 7.62
C SER A 2 10.71 -13.70 6.68
N ASP A 3 11.03 -14.51 5.67
CA ASP A 3 10.09 -15.03 4.65
C ASP A 3 9.09 -16.08 5.22
N GLU A 4 8.81 -16.07 6.53
CA GLU A 4 7.82 -16.96 7.14
C GLU A 4 6.42 -16.37 6.96
N GLU A 5 5.53 -17.12 6.27
CA GLU A 5 4.12 -16.76 6.10
C GLU A 5 3.35 -16.87 7.43
N GLY A 6 2.52 -15.87 7.74
CA GLY A 6 1.69 -15.81 8.95
C GLY A 6 1.45 -14.38 9.44
N SER A 7 0.43 -14.17 10.27
CA SER A 7 0.24 -12.88 10.95
C SER A 7 1.38 -12.63 11.94
N HIS A 8 1.65 -11.37 12.30
CA HIS A 8 2.70 -11.07 13.28
C HIS A 8 2.42 -11.70 14.65
N ILE A 9 1.14 -11.91 14.98
CA ILE A 9 0.69 -12.64 16.17
C ILE A 9 1.11 -14.10 16.07
N GLU A 10 0.75 -14.79 14.97
CA GLU A 10 1.05 -16.21 14.76
C GLU A 10 2.55 -16.48 14.79
N LEU A 11 3.33 -15.65 14.08
CA LEU A 11 4.78 -15.74 14.05
C LEU A 11 5.38 -15.53 15.46
N GLY A 12 4.89 -14.55 16.21
CA GLY A 12 5.30 -14.29 17.59
C GLY A 12 5.00 -15.47 18.53
N VAL A 13 3.79 -16.01 18.48
CA VAL A 13 3.36 -17.17 19.27
C VAL A 13 4.22 -18.39 18.94
N ASN A 14 4.43 -18.68 17.65
CA ASN A 14 5.24 -19.82 17.20
C ASN A 14 6.69 -19.69 17.64
N LEU A 15 7.26 -18.48 17.58
CA LEU A 15 8.60 -18.20 18.07
C LEU A 15 8.71 -18.48 19.57
N LEU A 16 7.80 -17.94 20.39
CA LEU A 16 7.83 -18.13 21.85
C LEU A 16 7.63 -19.61 22.25
N LYS A 17 6.75 -20.33 21.53
CA LYS A 17 6.56 -21.78 21.70
C LYS A 17 7.84 -22.56 21.39
N ARG A 18 8.56 -22.21 20.32
CA ARG A 18 9.83 -22.84 19.93
C ARG A 18 10.90 -22.74 21.02
N TYR A 19 10.87 -21.67 21.82
CA TYR A 19 11.78 -21.46 22.95
C TYR A 19 11.20 -21.89 24.31
N ASN A 20 10.07 -22.61 24.33
CA ASN A 20 9.44 -23.11 25.56
C ASN A 20 9.17 -22.00 26.60
N MET A 21 8.76 -20.82 26.13
CA MET A 21 8.41 -19.72 27.04
C MET A 21 7.14 -20.05 27.84
N PRO A 22 6.97 -19.50 29.06
CA PRO A 22 5.79 -19.74 29.88
C PRO A 22 4.49 -19.38 29.15
N GLN A 23 3.41 -20.15 29.38
CA GLN A 23 2.13 -19.95 28.70
C GLN A 23 1.59 -18.53 28.86
N VAL A 24 1.68 -17.95 30.05
CA VAL A 24 1.25 -16.56 30.31
C VAL A 24 1.96 -15.54 29.39
N VAL A 25 3.22 -15.77 29.01
CA VAL A 25 3.99 -14.89 28.11
C VAL A 25 3.57 -15.12 26.64
N ILE A 26 3.23 -16.36 26.29
CA ILE A 26 2.70 -16.67 24.96
C ILE A 26 1.31 -16.04 24.79
N ASP A 27 0.46 -16.14 25.81
CA ASP A 27 -0.89 -15.59 25.84
C ASP A 27 -0.88 -14.06 25.68
N THR A 28 0.09 -13.35 26.27
CA THR A 28 0.18 -11.89 26.08
C THR A 28 0.40 -11.51 24.62
N VAL A 29 1.19 -12.30 23.87
CA VAL A 29 1.38 -12.09 22.42
C VAL A 29 0.17 -12.57 21.63
N ALA A 30 -0.52 -13.63 22.02
CA ALA A 30 -1.73 -14.08 21.33
C ALA A 30 -2.88 -13.05 21.47
N GLN A 31 -3.02 -12.43 22.65
CA GLN A 31 -4.21 -11.67 23.03
C GLN A 31 -4.04 -10.14 22.91
N HIS A 32 -2.85 -9.61 22.61
CA HIS A 32 -2.61 -8.16 22.61
C HIS A 32 -3.42 -7.34 21.59
N HIS A 33 -4.09 -7.99 20.62
CA HIS A 33 -5.00 -7.35 19.68
C HIS A 33 -6.48 -7.55 20.00
N GLU A 34 -6.80 -8.21 21.12
CA GLU A 34 -8.17 -8.57 21.52
C GLU A 34 -8.87 -9.57 20.56
N ASP A 35 -8.09 -10.31 19.77
CA ASP A 35 -8.59 -11.39 18.90
C ASP A 35 -9.03 -12.63 19.71
N GLU A 36 -8.51 -12.78 20.94
CA GLU A 36 -8.84 -13.81 21.91
C GLU A 36 -9.08 -13.17 23.29
N GLU A 37 -9.85 -13.85 24.17
CA GLU A 37 -10.09 -13.36 25.53
C GLU A 37 -8.80 -13.27 26.35
N TYR A 38 -8.67 -12.22 27.18
CA TYR A 38 -7.54 -12.08 28.09
C TYR A 38 -7.57 -13.15 29.18
N THR A 39 -6.55 -14.00 29.23
CA THR A 39 -6.43 -15.08 30.23
C THR A 39 -5.68 -14.66 31.49
N SER A 40 -5.06 -13.48 31.50
CA SER A 40 -4.20 -13.01 32.59
C SER A 40 -4.17 -11.49 32.76
N ILE A 41 -3.67 -11.01 33.91
CA ILE A 41 -3.45 -9.57 34.15
C ILE A 41 -2.34 -9.06 33.23
N GLU A 42 -1.31 -9.87 32.99
CA GLU A 42 -0.20 -9.59 32.09
C GLU A 42 -0.70 -9.32 30.67
N SER A 43 -1.66 -10.09 30.15
CA SER A 43 -2.26 -9.87 28.83
C SER A 43 -2.94 -8.50 28.75
N ILE A 44 -3.69 -8.12 29.79
CA ILE A 44 -4.34 -6.80 29.88
C ILE A 44 -3.29 -5.68 29.92
N LEU A 45 -2.23 -5.85 30.72
CA LEU A 45 -1.17 -4.85 30.82
C LEU A 45 -0.42 -4.66 29.48
N VAL A 46 -0.16 -5.75 28.75
CA VAL A 46 0.46 -5.70 27.43
C VAL A 46 -0.45 -5.02 26.41
N TYR A 47 -1.75 -5.34 26.38
CA TYR A 47 -2.73 -4.64 25.54
C TYR A 47 -2.77 -3.13 25.81
N ILE A 48 -2.84 -2.74 27.09
CA ILE A 48 -2.82 -1.31 27.47
C ILE A 48 -1.52 -0.64 27.03
N ALA A 49 -0.38 -1.32 27.21
CA ALA A 49 0.92 -0.80 26.81
C ALA A 49 1.02 -0.63 25.29
N ASP A 50 0.52 -1.59 24.51
CA ASP A 50 0.45 -1.50 23.04
C ASP A 50 -0.40 -0.29 22.61
N ALA A 51 -1.62 -0.17 23.16
CA ALA A 51 -2.53 0.93 22.86
C ALA A 51 -1.93 2.31 23.21
N ILE A 52 -1.27 2.43 24.37
CA ILE A 52 -0.56 3.66 24.76
C ILE A 52 0.60 3.94 23.79
N SER A 53 1.35 2.92 23.39
CA SER A 53 2.47 3.07 22.47
C SER A 53 2.01 3.55 21.08
N GLY A 54 0.95 2.94 20.54
CA GLY A 54 0.38 3.27 19.24
C GLY A 54 -0.32 4.63 19.19
N SER A 55 -0.77 5.14 20.33
CA SER A 55 -1.43 6.45 20.44
C SER A 55 -0.45 7.63 20.47
N ARG A 56 0.86 7.40 20.54
CA ARG A 56 1.85 8.48 20.57
C ARG A 56 1.85 9.25 19.25
N PRO A 57 1.94 10.59 19.27
CA PRO A 57 2.18 11.37 18.06
C PRO A 57 3.45 10.85 17.37
N GLY A 58 3.34 10.39 16.12
CA GLY A 58 4.46 9.76 15.41
C GLY A 58 4.40 8.22 15.31
N ALA A 59 3.77 7.51 16.24
CA ALA A 59 3.86 6.04 16.32
C ALA A 59 3.11 5.32 15.18
N ARG A 60 1.98 5.87 14.75
CA ARG A 60 1.24 5.49 13.53
C ARG A 60 1.29 6.59 12.48
N TYR A 61 2.39 7.34 12.47
CA TYR A 61 2.62 8.35 11.45
C TYR A 61 3.07 7.62 10.19
N GLU A 62 2.11 7.24 9.34
CA GLU A 62 2.43 7.13 7.93
C GLU A 62 3.02 8.47 7.53
N ASN A 63 4.28 8.45 7.10
CA ASN A 63 4.98 9.64 6.68
C ASN A 63 4.23 10.23 5.48
N TYR A 64 3.30 11.15 5.76
CA TYR A 64 2.40 11.72 4.75
C TYR A 64 3.20 12.32 3.60
N ASP A 65 4.34 12.93 3.89
CA ASP A 65 5.23 13.47 2.88
C ASP A 65 5.82 12.37 1.99
N GLU A 66 6.19 11.23 2.56
CA GLU A 66 6.68 10.07 1.80
C GLU A 66 5.57 9.43 0.97
N TYR A 67 4.35 9.34 1.52
CA TYR A 67 3.16 8.91 0.79
C TYR A 67 2.89 9.83 -0.43
N VAL A 68 2.89 11.14 -0.23
CA VAL A 68 2.71 12.12 -1.31
C VAL A 68 3.87 12.05 -2.32
N LYS A 69 5.12 11.92 -1.87
CA LYS A 69 6.28 11.74 -2.75
C LYS A 69 6.14 10.48 -3.60
N ARG A 70 5.67 9.38 -3.01
CA ARG A 70 5.45 8.11 -3.72
C ARG A 70 4.38 8.26 -4.80
N LEU A 71 3.24 8.85 -4.48
CA LEU A 71 2.18 9.10 -5.48
C LEU A 71 2.69 9.97 -6.64
N LYS A 72 3.41 11.06 -6.32
CA LYS A 72 4.01 11.93 -7.33
C LYS A 72 5.06 11.22 -8.19
N ALA A 73 5.85 10.31 -7.60
CA ALA A 73 6.82 9.52 -8.35
C ALA A 73 6.11 8.59 -9.35
N ILE A 74 5.04 7.91 -8.92
CA ILE A 74 4.23 7.05 -9.78
C ILE A 74 3.60 7.85 -10.93
N GLU A 75 2.99 8.99 -10.62
CA GLU A 75 2.42 9.89 -11.62
C GLU A 75 3.51 10.36 -12.60
N SER A 76 4.66 10.80 -12.10
CA SER A 76 5.77 11.27 -12.93
C SER A 76 6.29 10.20 -13.88
N ILE A 77 6.36 8.94 -13.46
CA ILE A 77 6.75 7.82 -14.34
C ILE A 77 5.79 7.75 -15.53
N ALA A 78 4.48 7.75 -15.25
CA ALA A 78 3.46 7.68 -16.30
C ALA A 78 3.49 8.92 -17.22
N THR A 79 3.53 10.13 -16.66
CA THR A 79 3.52 11.38 -17.45
C THR A 79 4.80 11.59 -18.26
N SER A 80 5.91 10.92 -17.91
CA SER A 80 7.15 10.98 -18.70
C SER A 80 7.06 10.24 -20.03
N LYS A 81 6.07 9.37 -20.21
CA LYS A 81 5.91 8.56 -21.42
C LYS A 81 5.37 9.41 -22.57
N LYS A 82 5.91 9.16 -23.76
CA LYS A 82 5.48 9.85 -24.99
C LYS A 82 3.99 9.59 -25.25
N GLY A 83 3.23 10.65 -25.55
CA GLY A 83 1.81 10.57 -25.88
C GLY A 83 0.86 10.62 -24.68
N VAL A 84 1.39 10.59 -23.45
CA VAL A 84 0.61 10.84 -22.23
C VAL A 84 0.37 12.33 -22.07
N VAL A 85 -0.90 12.68 -21.87
CA VAL A 85 -1.35 14.06 -21.63
C VAL A 85 -1.46 14.32 -20.13
N GLU A 86 -2.08 13.39 -19.41
CA GLU A 86 -2.26 13.46 -17.95
C GLU A 86 -2.12 12.06 -17.34
N ALA A 87 -1.64 11.97 -16.10
CA ALA A 87 -1.65 10.73 -15.34
C ALA A 87 -1.94 11.00 -13.85
N PHE A 88 -2.75 10.16 -13.23
CA PHE A 88 -3.23 10.31 -11.86
C PHE A 88 -3.09 9.00 -11.09
N ALA A 89 -2.45 9.04 -9.92
CA ALA A 89 -2.44 7.93 -8.98
C ALA A 89 -3.65 8.06 -8.05
N ILE A 90 -4.65 7.20 -8.23
CA ILE A 90 -5.89 7.21 -7.46
C ILE A 90 -5.95 6.01 -6.50
N GLN A 91 -6.94 6.01 -5.60
CA GLN A 91 -7.11 4.95 -4.58
C GLN A 91 -5.82 4.67 -3.79
N ALA A 92 -5.18 5.73 -3.28
CA ALA A 92 -3.92 5.64 -2.56
C ALA A 92 -2.76 5.01 -3.36
N GLY A 93 -2.80 5.13 -4.68
CA GLY A 93 -1.78 4.61 -5.60
C GLY A 93 -2.01 3.16 -6.04
N ARG A 94 -3.15 2.57 -5.72
CA ARG A 94 -3.53 1.22 -6.20
C ARG A 94 -4.02 1.22 -7.64
N GLU A 95 -4.38 2.37 -8.18
CA GLU A 95 -4.69 2.53 -9.59
C GLU A 95 -3.98 3.76 -10.13
N VAL A 96 -3.43 3.64 -11.34
CA VAL A 96 -2.87 4.75 -12.10
C VAL A 96 -3.68 4.91 -13.37
N ARG A 97 -4.33 6.05 -13.51
CA ARG A 97 -5.12 6.40 -14.69
C ARG A 97 -4.31 7.30 -15.60
N VAL A 98 -4.09 6.85 -16.83
CA VAL A 98 -3.22 7.51 -17.80
C VAL A 98 -4.07 7.94 -18.98
N ILE A 99 -4.15 9.24 -19.25
CA ILE A 99 -4.91 9.81 -20.35
C ILE A 99 -3.94 10.11 -21.49
N VAL A 100 -4.26 9.59 -22.67
CA VAL A 100 -3.47 9.79 -23.89
C VAL A 100 -4.32 10.46 -24.97
N SER A 101 -3.66 11.21 -25.85
CA SER A 101 -4.31 11.77 -27.04
C SER A 101 -4.59 10.66 -28.06
N PRO A 102 -5.85 10.52 -28.55
CA PRO A 102 -6.19 9.55 -29.59
C PRO A 102 -5.41 9.73 -30.89
N GLU A 103 -4.93 10.94 -31.17
CA GLU A 103 -4.14 11.27 -32.37
C GLU A 103 -2.67 10.86 -32.25
N ALA A 104 -2.16 10.74 -31.03
CA ALA A 104 -0.75 10.47 -30.76
C ALA A 104 -0.46 9.00 -30.41
N VAL A 105 -1.48 8.26 -29.95
CA VAL A 105 -1.34 6.89 -29.45
C VAL A 105 -2.47 6.03 -30.05
N THR A 106 -2.10 4.91 -30.68
CA THR A 106 -3.02 3.88 -31.22
C THR A 106 -3.49 2.90 -30.13
N ASP A 107 -4.45 2.02 -30.45
CA ASP A 107 -4.96 1.02 -29.48
C ASP A 107 -3.89 0.02 -29.05
N ASP A 108 -3.07 -0.45 -30.00
CA ASP A 108 -1.96 -1.36 -29.71
C ASP A 108 -0.88 -0.68 -28.85
N GLU A 109 -0.57 0.60 -29.17
CA GLU A 109 0.38 1.38 -28.38
C GLU A 109 -0.15 1.67 -26.97
N ALA A 110 -1.45 1.90 -26.80
CA ALA A 110 -2.05 2.08 -25.47
C ALA A 110 -1.88 0.83 -24.59
N THR A 111 -2.04 -0.36 -25.18
CA THR A 111 -1.85 -1.64 -24.48
C THR A 111 -0.38 -1.84 -24.08
N ARG A 112 0.56 -1.52 -24.98
CA ARG A 112 1.99 -1.58 -24.69
C ARG A 112 2.38 -0.56 -23.62
N LEU A 113 1.90 0.66 -23.73
CA LEU A 113 2.14 1.74 -22.78
C LEU A 113 1.72 1.36 -21.35
N ALA A 114 0.55 0.71 -21.19
CA ALA A 114 0.10 0.20 -19.90
C ALA A 114 1.11 -0.80 -19.28
N SER A 115 1.66 -1.69 -20.11
CA SER A 115 2.66 -2.67 -19.69
C SER A 115 4.00 -2.03 -19.34
N ASP A 116 4.46 -1.07 -20.15
CA ASP A 116 5.72 -0.36 -19.92
C ASP A 116 5.68 0.46 -18.62
N ILE A 117 4.56 1.13 -18.35
CA ILE A 117 4.36 1.90 -17.10
C ILE A 117 4.32 0.96 -15.89
N ARG A 118 3.61 -0.17 -16.00
CA ARG A 118 3.58 -1.21 -14.94
C ARG A 118 5.00 -1.67 -14.60
N ASP A 119 5.79 -2.00 -15.62
CA ASP A 119 7.13 -2.57 -15.42
C ASP A 119 8.10 -1.53 -14.83
N GLU A 120 7.99 -0.27 -15.22
CA GLU A 120 8.81 0.80 -14.65
C GLU A 120 8.42 1.16 -13.21
N ILE A 121 7.12 1.20 -12.89
CA ILE A 121 6.66 1.38 -11.50
C ILE A 121 7.17 0.25 -10.63
N LYS A 122 7.07 -1.00 -11.10
CA LYS A 122 7.57 -2.18 -10.40
C LYS A 122 9.08 -2.12 -10.12
N ALA A 123 9.86 -1.54 -11.04
CA ALA A 123 11.30 -1.40 -10.90
C ALA A 123 11.71 -0.21 -10.01
N SER A 124 10.97 0.90 -10.05
CA SER A 124 11.39 2.18 -9.48
C SER A 124 10.75 2.51 -8.14
N VAL A 125 9.59 1.93 -7.82
CA VAL A 125 8.81 2.29 -6.63
C VAL A 125 8.45 1.04 -5.85
N THR A 126 8.84 0.99 -4.57
CA THR A 126 8.36 -0.06 -3.66
C THR A 126 6.91 0.25 -3.27
N TYR A 127 5.99 -0.62 -3.66
CA TYR A 127 4.56 -0.45 -3.37
C TYR A 127 3.99 -1.73 -2.73
N PRO A 128 3.32 -1.64 -1.57
CA PRO A 128 2.67 -2.79 -0.97
C PRO A 128 1.39 -3.14 -1.74
N GLY A 129 1.36 -4.33 -2.34
CA GLY A 129 0.21 -4.86 -3.08
C GLY A 129 0.23 -4.56 -4.57
N THR A 130 -0.93 -4.71 -5.21
CA THR A 130 -1.08 -4.60 -6.67
C THR A 130 -1.43 -3.18 -7.08
N VAL A 131 -0.81 -2.69 -8.15
CA VAL A 131 -1.14 -1.43 -8.82
C VAL A 131 -1.72 -1.73 -10.21
N THR A 132 -2.94 -1.26 -10.47
CA THR A 132 -3.61 -1.40 -11.77
C THR A 132 -3.30 -0.18 -12.63
N ILE A 133 -2.79 -0.40 -13.86
CA ILE A 133 -2.55 0.67 -14.82
C ILE A 133 -3.68 0.68 -15.86
N THR A 134 -4.40 1.80 -15.95
CA THR A 134 -5.50 1.98 -16.89
C THR A 134 -5.15 3.11 -17.85
N VAL A 135 -4.93 2.78 -19.12
CA VAL A 135 -4.71 3.76 -20.19
C VAL A 135 -6.04 4.07 -20.87
N ILE A 136 -6.38 5.35 -20.98
CA ILE A 136 -7.62 5.85 -21.57
C ILE A 136 -7.26 6.77 -22.73
N ARG A 137 -7.71 6.40 -23.94
CA ARG A 137 -7.70 7.28 -25.11
C ARG A 137 -8.94 8.16 -25.03
N GLU A 138 -8.77 9.48 -24.88
CA GLU A 138 -9.90 10.39 -24.64
C GLU A 138 -9.91 11.58 -25.62
N LEU A 139 -11.07 11.83 -26.23
CA LEU A 139 -11.38 13.08 -26.93
C LEU A 139 -12.41 13.84 -26.10
N ARG A 140 -12.08 15.07 -25.67
CA ARG A 140 -13.01 15.96 -24.95
C ARG A 140 -13.47 17.08 -25.88
N ALA A 141 -14.78 17.25 -26.03
CA ALA A 141 -15.39 18.39 -26.70
C ALA A 141 -16.47 18.99 -25.80
N SER A 142 -16.35 20.29 -25.49
CA SER A 142 -17.26 20.99 -24.58
C SER A 142 -17.80 22.26 -25.25
N GLN A 143 -19.08 22.54 -25.06
CA GLN A 143 -19.74 23.79 -25.50
C GLN A 143 -20.46 24.40 -24.30
N ILE A 144 -20.35 25.72 -24.15
CA ILE A 144 -21.03 26.46 -23.08
C ILE A 144 -22.20 27.20 -23.70
N ALA A 145 -23.42 26.88 -23.28
CA ALA A 145 -24.59 27.71 -23.56
C ALA A 145 -24.65 28.85 -22.52
N LYS A 146 -24.93 30.07 -22.98
CA LYS A 146 -25.14 31.23 -22.13
C LYS A 146 -26.55 31.77 -22.32
#